data_AF-A0A7X4KGN8-F1
#
_entry.id   AF-A0A7X4KGN8-F1
#
_cell.length_a   1.000
_cell.length_b   1.000
_cell.length_c   1.000
_cell.angle_alpha   90.00
_cell.angle_beta   90.00
_cell.angle_gamma   90.00
#
_symmetry.space_group_name_H-M   'P 1'
#
loop_
_entity.id
_entity.type
_entity.pdbx_description
1 polymer ?
#
loop_
_entity_poly.entity_id
_entity_poly.type
_entity_poly.pdbx_seq_one_letter_code
_entity_poly.pdbx_strand_id
1 'polypeptide(L)'
;MLRLHRLSKRLNINLVENPREDAMPRPELKTFADGLQYGMMLGSQRNRLYFLLRKKFGKVPKRYENQIDNSEMDDLDIWFDRLLDARTLNELFAEKPPA
;
A
#
# COMPACT_ATOMS: atom_id res chain seq x y z
N MET A 1 -11.04 -25.82 -19.72
CA MET A 1 -10.25 -24.71 -19.13
C MET A 1 -8.81 -24.72 -19.67
N LEU A 2 -8.54 -24.16 -20.84
CA LEU A 2 -7.18 -24.22 -21.45
C LEU A 2 -6.79 -22.96 -22.23
N ARG A 3 -7.39 -21.80 -21.87
CA ARG A 3 -7.22 -20.53 -22.61
C ARG A 3 -6.46 -19.44 -21.85
N LEU A 4 -6.37 -19.52 -20.51
CA LEU A 4 -5.72 -18.49 -19.69
C LEU A 4 -4.19 -18.64 -19.64
N HIS A 5 -3.66 -19.86 -19.73
CA HIS A 5 -2.23 -20.14 -19.59
C HIS A 5 -1.37 -19.62 -20.77
N ARG A 6 -1.96 -19.39 -21.95
CA ARG A 6 -1.22 -18.88 -23.12
C ARG A 6 -1.16 -17.35 -23.18
N LEU A 7 -2.03 -16.66 -22.46
CA LEU A 7 -2.08 -15.19 -22.42
C LEU A 7 -1.02 -14.60 -21.48
N SER A 8 -0.69 -15.29 -20.37
CA SER A 8 0.34 -14.84 -19.42
C SER A 8 1.73 -14.74 -20.05
N LYS A 9 2.12 -15.73 -20.87
CA LYS A 9 3.43 -15.77 -21.54
C LYS A 9 3.62 -14.65 -22.58
N ARG A 10 2.53 -14.04 -23.05
CA ARG A 10 2.53 -13.03 -24.11
C ARG A 10 2.63 -11.60 -23.57
N LEU A 11 2.36 -11.39 -22.27
CA LEU A 11 2.36 -10.07 -21.63
C LEU A 11 3.65 -9.77 -20.85
N ASN A 12 4.65 -10.66 -20.85
CA ASN A 12 5.93 -10.49 -20.16
C ASN A 12 5.78 -10.04 -18.69
N ILE A 13 4.70 -10.48 -18.04
CA ILE A 13 4.44 -10.24 -16.63
C ILE A 13 5.19 -11.34 -15.90
N ASN A 14 6.33 -10.99 -15.29
CA ASN A 14 6.96 -11.85 -14.29
C ASN A 14 5.95 -12.02 -13.16
N LEU A 15 5.28 -13.17 -13.11
CA LEU A 15 4.61 -13.62 -11.91
C LEU A 15 5.73 -13.84 -10.89
N VAL A 16 5.90 -12.88 -9.99
CA VAL A 16 6.93 -12.93 -8.94
C VAL A 16 6.69 -14.20 -8.12
N GLU A 17 7.52 -15.22 -8.33
CA GLU A 17 7.48 -16.53 -7.67
C GLU A 17 8.00 -16.49 -6.23
N ASN A 18 7.60 -15.48 -5.45
CA ASN A 18 7.82 -15.51 -4.01
C ASN A 18 6.78 -14.64 -3.30
N PRO A 19 5.58 -15.17 -3.01
CA PRO A 19 4.68 -14.51 -2.09
C PRO A 19 5.37 -14.52 -0.72
N ARG A 20 5.66 -13.35 -0.17
CA ARG A 20 6.05 -13.22 1.25
C ARG A 20 5.03 -14.05 2.05
N GLU A 21 5.48 -14.98 2.89
CA GLU A 21 4.59 -15.84 3.69
C GLU A 21 3.71 -15.03 4.67
N ASP A 22 4.05 -13.75 4.87
CA ASP A 22 3.29 -12.76 5.65
C ASP A 22 2.30 -11.93 4.79
N ALA A 23 2.03 -12.32 3.55
CA ALA A 23 1.13 -11.59 2.66
C ALA A 23 -0.30 -11.60 3.22
N MET A 24 -0.70 -10.49 3.83
CA MET A 24 -2.06 -10.21 4.27
C MET A 24 -3.07 -10.48 3.15
N PRO A 25 -4.31 -10.90 3.52
CA PRO A 25 -5.33 -11.23 2.55
C PRO A 25 -5.57 -10.03 1.62
N ARG A 26 -5.28 -10.22 0.34
CA ARG A 26 -5.61 -9.20 -0.67
C ARG A 26 -7.13 -9.01 -0.68
N PRO A 27 -7.62 -7.77 -0.88
CA PRO A 27 -9.05 -7.53 -0.98
C PRO A 27 -9.66 -8.41 -2.06
N GLU A 28 -10.74 -9.10 -1.73
CA GLU A 28 -11.48 -9.92 -2.69
C GLU A 28 -12.25 -9.02 -3.66
N LEU A 29 -11.63 -8.73 -4.79
CA LEU A 29 -12.26 -7.98 -5.88
C LEU A 29 -13.02 -8.95 -6.78
N LYS A 30 -14.35 -8.85 -6.84
CA LYS A 30 -15.20 -9.77 -7.60
C LYS A 30 -15.40 -9.30 -9.04
N THR A 31 -15.37 -7.99 -9.25
CA THR A 31 -15.59 -7.35 -10.54
C THR A 31 -14.54 -6.30 -10.86
N PHE A 32 -14.46 -5.91 -12.14
CA PHE A 32 -13.64 -4.78 -12.56
C PHE A 32 -14.07 -3.47 -11.90
N ALA A 33 -15.37 -3.27 -11.67
CA ALA A 33 -15.89 -2.09 -10.98
C ALA A 33 -15.38 -2.04 -9.53
N ASP A 34 -15.32 -3.18 -8.83
CA ASP A 34 -14.76 -3.26 -7.48
C ASP A 34 -13.29 -2.85 -7.47
N GLY A 35 -12.52 -3.30 -8.48
CA GLY A 35 -11.10 -2.94 -8.61
C GLY A 35 -10.88 -1.45 -8.87
N LEU A 36 -11.71 -0.83 -9.71
CA LEU A 36 -11.66 0.62 -9.92
C LEU A 36 -12.01 1.39 -8.64
N GLN A 37 -13.08 0.99 -7.96
CA GLN A 37 -13.51 1.62 -6.72
C GLN A 37 -12.44 1.49 -5.63
N TYR A 38 -11.86 0.30 -5.47
CA TYR A 38 -10.75 0.07 -4.54
C TYR A 38 -9.56 0.97 -4.85
N GLY A 39 -9.13 1.04 -6.13
CA GLY A 39 -8.01 1.89 -6.53
C GLY A 39 -8.25 3.37 -6.27
N MET A 40 -9.48 3.87 -6.50
CA MET A 40 -9.85 5.25 -6.18
C MET A 40 -9.81 5.53 -4.67
N MET A 41 -10.35 4.61 -3.86
CA MET A 41 -10.31 4.73 -2.40
C MET A 41 -8.87 4.71 -1.89
N LEU A 42 -8.05 3.76 -2.36
CA LEU A 42 -6.66 3.61 -1.95
C LEU A 42 -5.84 4.86 -2.29
N GLY A 43 -5.98 5.38 -3.51
CA GLY A 43 -5.34 6.62 -3.93
C GLY A 43 -5.78 7.82 -3.08
N SER A 44 -7.07 7.91 -2.73
CA SER A 44 -7.58 8.96 -1.84
C SER A 44 -6.96 8.90 -0.45
N GLN A 45 -6.85 7.70 0.14
CA GLN A 45 -6.27 7.51 1.46
C GLN A 45 -4.77 7.83 1.48
N ARG A 46 -4.01 7.38 0.48
CA ARG A 46 -2.58 7.71 0.31
C ARG A 46 -2.36 9.22 0.24
N ASN A 47 -3.16 9.93 -0.57
CA ASN A 47 -3.09 11.39 -0.69
C ASN A 47 -3.40 12.08 0.64
N ARG A 48 -4.39 11.57 1.39
CA ARG A 48 -4.76 12.12 2.70
C ARG A 48 -3.64 11.92 3.72
N LEU A 49 -3.05 10.72 3.78
CA LEU A 49 -1.90 10.46 4.63
C LEU A 49 -0.74 11.39 4.26
N TYR A 50 -0.39 11.51 2.99
CA TYR A 50 0.68 12.40 2.53
C TYR A 50 0.47 13.85 2.96
N PHE A 51 -0.76 14.37 2.84
CA PHE A 51 -1.10 15.70 3.31
C PHE A 51 -0.87 15.87 4.82
N LEU A 52 -1.30 14.90 5.63
CA LEU A 52 -1.13 14.95 7.08
C LEU A 52 0.34 14.84 7.49
N LEU A 53 1.11 13.98 6.82
CA LEU A 53 2.55 13.87 7.05
C LEU A 53 3.27 15.17 6.74
N ARG A 54 2.89 15.83 5.64
CA ARG A 54 3.44 17.15 5.31
C ARG A 54 3.11 18.20 6.36
N LYS A 55 1.90 18.15 6.91
CA LYS A 55 1.45 19.06 7.97
C LYS A 55 2.18 18.81 9.29
N LYS A 56 2.41 17.56 9.69
CA LYS A 56 3.04 17.20 10.97
C LYS A 56 4.57 17.28 10.93
N PHE A 57 5.18 16.76 9.88
CA PHE A 57 6.63 16.54 9.79
C PHE A 57 7.34 17.43 8.76
N GLY A 58 6.61 18.22 7.97
CA GLY A 58 7.18 19.07 6.93
C GLY A 58 7.47 18.30 5.63
N LYS A 59 8.63 18.53 5.00
CA LYS A 59 8.95 17.85 3.74
C LYS A 59 9.09 16.35 3.97
N VAL A 60 8.29 15.54 3.26
CA VAL A 60 8.37 14.08 3.31
C VAL A 60 9.49 13.59 2.37
N PRO A 61 10.51 12.86 2.88
CA PRO A 61 11.56 12.29 2.03
C PRO A 61 11.03 11.28 1.01
N LYS A 62 11.67 11.24 -0.17
CA LYS A 62 11.23 10.40 -1.31
C LYS A 62 11.06 8.91 -0.99
N ARG A 63 11.87 8.38 -0.07
CA ARG A 63 11.75 6.99 0.38
C ARG A 63 10.38 6.66 0.99
N TYR A 64 9.80 7.58 1.76
CA TYR A 64 8.48 7.38 2.37
C TYR A 64 7.35 7.66 1.38
N GLU A 65 7.55 8.58 0.44
CA GLU A 65 6.60 8.73 -0.68
C GLU A 65 6.43 7.42 -1.43
N ASN A 66 7.55 6.79 -1.81
CA ASN A 66 7.53 5.50 -2.47
C ASN A 66 6.89 4.42 -1.60
N GLN A 67 7.09 4.46 -0.27
CA GLN A 67 6.47 3.51 0.65
C GLN A 67 4.94 3.66 0.67
N ILE A 68 4.44 4.91 0.71
CA ILE A 68 3.00 5.21 0.64
C ILE A 68 2.41 4.83 -0.74
N ASP A 69 3.13 5.12 -1.82
CA ASP A 69 2.66 4.81 -3.18
C ASP A 69 2.53 3.30 -3.45
N ASN A 70 3.21 2.46 -2.67
CA ASN A 70 3.16 1.00 -2.78
C ASN A 70 2.38 0.33 -1.64
N SER A 71 1.75 1.10 -0.74
CA SER A 71 1.08 0.57 0.46
C SER A 71 -0.35 0.11 0.18
N GLU A 72 -0.83 -0.93 0.84
CA GLU A 72 -2.24 -1.32 0.79
C GLU A 72 -3.06 -0.60 1.87
N MET A 73 -4.38 -0.84 1.93
CA MET A 73 -5.25 -0.20 2.93
C MET A 73 -4.80 -0.48 4.37
N ASP A 74 -4.43 -1.72 4.66
CA ASP A 74 -4.03 -2.13 6.02
C ASP A 74 -2.77 -1.39 6.50
N ASP A 75 -1.81 -1.15 5.60
CA ASP A 75 -0.62 -0.34 5.89
C ASP A 75 -1.01 1.10 6.25
N LEU A 76 -1.97 1.67 5.50
CA LEU A 76 -2.45 3.03 5.71
C LEU A 76 -3.16 3.14 7.05
N ASP A 77 -4.01 2.18 7.40
CA ASP A 77 -4.72 2.15 8.69
C ASP A 77 -3.74 2.12 9.86
N ILE A 78 -2.71 1.27 9.80
CA ILE A 78 -1.63 1.21 10.79
C ILE A 78 -0.93 2.57 10.91
N TRP A 79 -0.62 3.22 9.79
CA TRP A 79 0.04 4.52 9.82
C TRP A 79 -0.88 5.64 10.27
N PHE A 80 -2.18 5.60 10.00
CA PHE A 80 -3.15 6.57 10.52
C PHE A 80 -3.24 6.50 12.04
N ASP A 81 -3.29 5.30 12.61
CA ASP A 81 -3.29 5.12 14.06
C ASP A 81 -2.02 5.67 14.70
N ARG A 82 -0.86 5.31 14.14
CA ARG A 82 0.45 5.75 14.64
C ARG A 82 0.73 7.23 14.42
N LEU A 83 0.05 7.87 13.47
CA LEU A 83 0.30 9.26 13.10
C LEU A 83 0.09 10.22 14.26
N LEU A 84 -0.79 9.91 15.20
CA LEU A 84 -1.05 10.78 16.36
C LEU A 84 0.16 10.80 17.30
N ASP A 85 0.73 9.64 17.59
CA ASP A 85 1.76 9.48 18.63
C ASP A 85 3.19 9.59 18.10
N ALA A 86 3.43 9.21 16.84
CA ALA A 86 4.79 9.15 16.29
C ALA A 86 5.48 10.51 16.27
N ARG A 87 6.67 10.62 16.85
CA ARG A 87 7.45 11.87 16.89
C ARG A 87 8.26 12.07 15.62
N THR A 88 8.54 11.00 14.90
CA THR A 88 9.34 11.01 13.68
C THR A 88 8.71 10.14 12.60
N LEU A 89 9.07 10.40 11.33
CA LEU A 89 8.69 9.52 10.22
C LEU A 89 9.28 8.10 10.39
N ASN A 90 10.46 7.97 10.98
CA ASN A 90 11.03 6.65 11.28
C ASN A 90 10.15 5.84 12.23
N GLU A 91 9.66 6.45 13.32
CA GLU A 91 8.75 5.79 14.26
C GLU A 91 7.42 5.40 13.61
N LEU A 92 6.88 6.27 12.76
CA LEU A 92 5.63 6.02 12.05
C LEU A 92 5.72 4.77 11.15
N PHE A 93 6.77 4.72 10.32
CA PHE A 93 6.97 3.71 9.29
C PHE A 93 7.76 2.48 9.78
N ALA A 94 8.09 2.38 11.07
CA ALA A 94 8.77 1.22 11.62
C ALA A 94 7.91 -0.04 11.51
N GLU A 95 8.48 -1.20 11.20
CA GLU A 95 7.70 -2.46 11.13
C GLU A 95 7.09 -2.85 12.50
N LYS A 96 7.69 -2.38 13.60
CA LYS A 96 7.22 -2.61 14.98
C LYS A 96 7.17 -1.27 15.74
N PRO A 97 6.09 -0.95 16.48
CA PRO A 97 6.07 0.24 17.33
C PRO A 97 7.18 0.14 18.40
N PRO A 98 7.84 1.25 18.76
CA PRO A 98 8.87 1.23 19.80
C PRO A 98 8.25 0.73 21.11
N ALA A 99 8.96 -0.19 21.77
CA ALA A 99 8.59 -0.77 23.06
C ALA A 99 8.60 0.26 24.19
#